data_AF-A0A1V9X8N2-F1
#
_entry.id   AF-A0A1V9X8N2-F1
#
_cell.length_a   1.000
_cell.length_b   1.000
_cell.length_c   1.000
_cell.angle_alpha   90.00
_cell.angle_beta   90.00
_cell.angle_gamma   90.00
#
_symmetry.space_group_name_H-M   'P 1'
#
loop_
_entity.id
_entity.type
_entity.pdbx_description
1 polymer ?
#
loop_
_entity_poly.entity_id
_entity_poly.type
_entity_poly.pdbx_seq_one_letter_code
_entity_poly.pdbx_strand_id
1 'polypeptide(L)'
;MATAYVMKLGEPLVGLSSWPSRLRWPRRKHRKDVSNFDKQFTSEKVDLTPTDKLFMMNLDQTEFQGFSHPRPQDNTRRPGAQPKFARYAER
;
A
#
# COMPACT_ATOMS: atom_id res chain seq x y z
N MET A 1 2.45 44.93 18.23
CA MET A 1 2.50 45.75 16.99
C MET A 1 2.54 44.80 15.81
N ALA A 2 1.44 44.73 15.06
CA ALA A 2 1.34 43.93 13.85
C ALA A 2 2.02 44.68 12.71
N THR A 3 2.97 44.04 12.02
CA THR A 3 3.49 44.53 10.74
C THR A 3 3.24 43.46 9.69
N ALA A 4 2.18 43.66 8.93
CA ALA A 4 1.87 42.90 7.73
C ALA A 4 2.88 43.26 6.64
N TYR A 5 3.60 42.27 6.11
CA TYR A 5 4.41 42.46 4.91
C TYR A 5 3.59 42.14 3.66
N VAL A 6 3.31 43.21 2.93
CA VAL A 6 2.69 43.28 1.60
C VAL A 6 3.50 42.45 0.61
N MET A 7 2.85 41.47 -0.05
CA MET A 7 3.45 40.78 -1.19
C MET A 7 3.50 41.72 -2.40
N LYS A 8 4.69 42.23 -2.72
CA LYS A 8 4.98 42.88 -4.00
C LYS A 8 5.57 41.84 -4.95
N LEU A 9 4.90 41.67 -6.07
CA LEU A 9 5.17 40.69 -7.13
C LEU A 9 6.53 40.96 -7.80
N GLY A 10 7.31 39.89 -7.99
CA GLY A 10 8.42 39.81 -8.94
C GLY A 10 9.81 39.77 -8.30
N GLU A 11 10.39 38.56 -8.19
CA GLU A 11 11.83 38.21 -8.26
C GLU A 11 11.93 36.64 -8.18
N PRO A 12 12.99 35.99 -8.72
CA PRO A 12 12.94 34.68 -9.38
C PRO A 12 13.00 33.46 -8.45
N LEU A 13 12.36 32.37 -8.87
CA LEU A 13 12.42 31.05 -8.22
C LEU A 13 13.77 30.37 -8.45
N VAL A 14 14.83 30.85 -7.81
CA VAL A 14 16.10 30.12 -7.69
C VAL A 14 16.59 30.18 -6.25
N GLY A 15 16.23 29.17 -5.46
CA GLY A 15 16.73 29.09 -4.09
C GLY A 15 16.12 27.96 -3.29
N LEU A 16 16.90 26.88 -3.15
CA LEU A 16 16.85 25.92 -2.05
C LEU A 16 15.53 25.17 -1.85
N SER A 17 15.56 23.93 -2.35
CA SER A 17 15.07 22.72 -1.69
C SER A 17 14.74 22.87 -0.19
N SER A 18 13.61 23.46 0.12
CA SER A 18 12.98 23.41 1.43
C SER A 18 11.60 22.81 1.17
N TRP A 19 11.56 21.47 1.08
CA TRP A 19 10.31 20.75 1.31
C TRP A 19 9.63 21.39 2.52
N PRO A 20 8.33 21.71 2.47
CA PRO A 20 7.69 22.43 3.55
C PRO A 20 7.96 21.69 4.86
N SER A 21 8.56 22.38 5.83
CA SER A 21 8.91 21.88 7.17
C SER A 21 7.68 21.43 8.00
N ARG A 22 6.54 21.24 7.34
CA ARG A 22 5.25 20.80 7.84
C ARG A 22 4.82 19.44 7.29
N LEU A 23 5.69 18.71 6.58
CA LEU A 23 5.44 17.29 6.33
C LEU A 23 5.66 16.52 7.65
N ARG A 24 4.61 16.41 8.47
CA ARG A 24 4.63 15.53 9.64
C ARG A 24 4.75 14.09 9.15
N TRP A 25 5.93 13.50 9.32
CA TRP A 25 6.17 12.10 8.99
C TRP A 25 5.21 11.20 9.79
N PRO A 26 4.59 10.18 9.17
CA PRO A 26 3.75 9.24 9.89
C PRO A 26 4.52 8.57 11.02
N ARG A 27 3.97 8.63 12.23
CA ARG A 27 4.58 8.00 13.38
C ARG A 27 4.40 6.49 13.27
N ARG A 28 5.51 5.74 13.24
CA ARG A 28 5.50 4.28 13.39
C ARG A 28 6.29 3.90 14.64
N LYS A 29 5.68 3.15 15.54
CA LYS A 29 6.29 2.68 16.79
C LYS A 29 7.00 1.35 16.63
N HIS A 30 6.43 0.43 15.83
CA HIS A 30 6.98 -0.91 15.59
C HIS A 30 6.50 -1.49 14.25
N ARG A 31 7.02 -2.67 13.85
CA ARG A 31 6.79 -3.30 12.52
C ARG A 31 5.32 -3.63 12.20
N LYS A 32 4.48 -3.81 13.22
CA LYS A 32 3.04 -4.15 13.10
C LYS A 32 2.14 -3.02 13.60
N ASP A 33 2.67 -1.79 13.68
CA ASP A 33 1.91 -0.66 14.20
C ASP A 33 0.79 -0.28 13.23
N VAL A 34 -0.44 -0.31 13.73
CA VAL A 34 -1.65 0.01 12.98
C VAL A 34 -2.27 1.35 13.39
N SER A 35 -1.57 2.16 14.18
CA SER A 35 -2.10 3.42 14.73
C SER A 35 -2.47 4.49 13.70
N ASN A 36 -1.98 4.38 12.46
CA ASN A 36 -2.35 5.25 11.35
C ASN A 36 -3.52 4.72 10.51
N PHE A 37 -4.12 3.59 10.91
CA PHE A 37 -5.29 2.98 10.28
C PHE A 37 -6.50 3.09 11.21
N ASP A 38 -7.69 3.10 10.64
CA ASP A 38 -8.92 3.14 11.43
C ASP A 38 -9.03 1.91 12.35
N LYS A 39 -9.52 2.13 13.57
CA LYS A 39 -9.79 1.05 14.53
C LYS A 39 -10.93 0.16 14.06
N GLN A 40 -11.87 0.69 13.26
CA GLN A 40 -12.95 -0.11 12.69
C GLN A 40 -12.40 -1.37 12.00
N PHE A 41 -11.38 -1.22 11.14
CA PHE A 41 -10.82 -2.37 10.41
C PHE A 41 -9.77 -3.15 11.21
N THR A 42 -8.96 -2.47 12.03
CA THR A 42 -7.83 -3.12 12.71
C THR A 42 -8.23 -3.89 13.96
N SER A 43 -9.46 -3.67 14.44
CA SER A 43 -10.03 -4.38 15.59
C SER A 43 -10.89 -5.59 15.14
N GLU A 44 -11.26 -5.65 13.86
CA GLU A 44 -11.96 -6.79 13.28
C GLU A 44 -11.06 -8.04 13.28
N LYS A 45 -11.70 -9.22 13.32
CA LYS A 45 -10.99 -10.50 13.21
C LYS A 45 -10.42 -10.62 11.80
N VAL A 46 -9.15 -11.02 11.71
CA VAL A 46 -8.51 -11.35 10.43
C VAL A 46 -9.03 -12.70 9.95
N ASP A 47 -10.12 -12.66 9.17
CA ASP A 47 -10.77 -13.84 8.61
C ASP A 47 -11.21 -13.57 7.17
N LEU A 48 -11.33 -14.62 6.37
CA LEU A 48 -11.88 -14.51 5.03
C LEU A 48 -13.38 -14.77 5.10
N THR A 49 -14.17 -13.87 4.52
CA THR A 49 -15.61 -14.12 4.37
C THR A 49 -15.80 -15.42 3.58
N PRO A 50 -16.55 -16.40 4.11
CA PRO A 50 -16.82 -17.64 3.40
C PRO A 50 -17.44 -17.37 2.04
N THR A 51 -17.00 -18.11 1.02
CA THR A 51 -17.55 -18.01 -0.35
C THR A 51 -18.52 -19.15 -0.63
N ASP A 52 -19.51 -18.88 -1.47
CA ASP A 52 -20.42 -19.91 -1.98
C ASP A 52 -19.73 -20.71 -3.08
N LYS A 53 -19.59 -22.03 -2.89
CA LYS A 53 -18.92 -22.92 -3.83
C LYS A 53 -19.63 -22.96 -5.19
N LEU A 54 -20.96 -22.91 -5.20
CA LEU A 54 -21.71 -22.91 -6.45
C LEU A 54 -21.48 -21.62 -7.23
N PHE A 55 -21.38 -20.49 -6.53
CA PHE A 55 -21.02 -19.22 -7.15
C PHE A 55 -19.61 -19.30 -7.75
N MET A 56 -18.63 -19.77 -6.98
CA MET A 56 -17.24 -19.86 -7.43
C MET A 56 -17.04 -20.79 -8.63
N MET A 57 -17.77 -21.91 -8.69
CA MET A 57 -17.69 -22.88 -9.79
C MET A 57 -18.27 -22.35 -11.11
N ASN A 58 -19.22 -21.41 -11.02
CA ASN A 58 -19.90 -20.85 -12.19
C ASN A 58 -19.20 -19.60 -12.74
N LEU A 59 -18.08 -19.17 -12.15
CA LEU A 59 -17.26 -18.07 -12.67
C LEU A 59 -16.34 -18.57 -13.79
N ASP A 60 -16.22 -17.78 -14.86
CA ASP A 60 -15.22 -18.02 -15.90
C ASP A 60 -13.82 -17.68 -15.36
N GLN A 61 -13.02 -18.72 -15.09
CA GLN A 61 -11.66 -18.56 -14.59
C GLN A 61 -10.68 -18.00 -15.62
N THR A 62 -11.05 -17.99 -16.91
CA THR A 62 -10.19 -17.46 -17.96
C THR A 62 -10.05 -15.94 -17.90
N GLU A 63 -11.04 -15.23 -17.34
CA GLU A 63 -11.00 -13.79 -17.10
C GLU A 63 -9.86 -13.37 -16.15
N PHE A 64 -9.37 -14.30 -15.32
CA PHE A 64 -8.28 -14.05 -14.37
C PHE A 64 -6.91 -14.56 -14.87
N GLN A 65 -6.82 -15.01 -16.13
CA GLN A 65 -5.53 -15.37 -16.72
C GLN A 65 -4.60 -14.15 -16.77
N GLY A 66 -3.34 -14.35 -16.35
CA GLY A 66 -2.37 -13.25 -16.27
C GLY A 66 -2.47 -12.37 -15.03
N PHE A 67 -3.38 -12.64 -14.08
CA PHE A 67 -3.50 -11.88 -12.83
C PHE A 67 -2.22 -11.90 -11.96
N SER A 68 -1.45 -12.99 -12.04
CA SER A 68 -0.21 -13.12 -11.27
C SER A 68 0.89 -12.20 -11.80
N HIS A 69 1.18 -11.13 -11.06
CA HIS A 69 2.26 -10.19 -11.38
C HIS A 69 3.38 -10.23 -10.31
N PRO A 70 4.40 -11.10 -10.47
CA PRO A 70 5.51 -11.13 -9.52
C PRO A 70 6.30 -9.82 -9.62
N ARG A 71 6.85 -9.36 -8.48
CA ARG A 71 7.75 -8.21 -8.54
C ARG A 71 8.99 -8.58 -9.36
N PRO A 72 9.51 -7.69 -10.23
CA PRO A 72 10.63 -8.01 -11.11
C PRO A 72 11.87 -8.59 -10.39
N GLN A 73 12.10 -8.19 -9.14
CA GLN A 73 13.21 -8.67 -8.32
C GLN A 73 13.05 -10.12 -7.84
N ASP A 74 11.82 -10.65 -7.80
CA ASP A 74 11.57 -12.04 -7.39
C ASP A 74 11.97 -13.06 -8.47
N ASN A 75 12.11 -12.64 -9.74
CA ASN A 75 12.51 -13.46 -10.89
C ASN A 75 13.97 -13.92 -10.81
N THR A 76 14.75 -13.36 -9.87
CA THR A 76 16.15 -13.71 -9.61
C THR A 76 16.31 -14.81 -8.55
N ARG A 77 15.20 -15.29 -7.96
CA ARG A 77 15.25 -16.42 -7.03
C ARG A 77 15.43 -17.73 -7.79
N ARG A 78 16.33 -18.56 -7.26
CA ARG A 78 16.81 -19.84 -7.79
C ARG A 78 15.76 -20.61 -8.61
N PRO A 79 16.12 -21.15 -9.80
CA PRO A 79 15.21 -22.01 -10.55
C PRO A 79 14.72 -23.16 -9.65
N GLY A 80 13.40 -23.26 -9.47
CA GLY A 80 12.74 -24.22 -8.57
C GLY A 80 12.14 -23.63 -7.28
N ALA A 81 12.34 -22.35 -6.99
CA ALA A 81 11.64 -21.69 -5.89
C ALA A 81 10.16 -21.52 -6.23
N GLN A 82 9.27 -22.32 -5.62
CA GLN A 82 7.84 -22.16 -5.81
C GLN A 82 7.39 -20.75 -5.38
N PRO A 83 6.49 -20.09 -6.15
CA PRO A 83 5.90 -18.83 -5.74
C PRO A 83 5.21 -19.03 -4.39
N LYS A 84 5.49 -18.16 -3.42
CA LYS A 84 4.90 -18.26 -2.07
C LYS A 84 3.35 -18.23 -2.09
N PHE A 85 2.76 -17.76 -3.19
CA PHE A 85 1.32 -17.77 -3.43
C PHE A 85 0.74 -19.18 -3.58
N ALA A 86 1.51 -20.18 -4.03
CA ALA A 86 1.05 -21.56 -4.19
C ALA A 86 0.75 -22.25 -2.85
N ARG A 87 1.24 -21.72 -1.72
CA ARG A 87 1.04 -22.34 -0.39
C ARG A 87 -0.24 -21.92 0.32
N TYR A 88 -1.06 -21.06 -0.28
CA TYR A 88 -2.34 -20.64 0.31
C TYR A 88 -3.53 -21.48 -0.16
N ALA A 89 -3.35 -22.38 -1.14
CA ALA A 89 -4.42 -23.25 -1.66
C ALA A 89 -4.62 -24.54 -0.84
N GLU A 90 -3.77 -24.82 0.15
CA GLU A 90 -3.75 -26.09 0.91
C GLU A 90 -4.13 -25.92 2.40
N ARG A 91 -4.89 -24.89 2.76
CA ARG A 91 -5.31 -24.67 4.15
C ARG A 91 -6.80 -24.42 4.30
#